data_AF-A0A1F6SAM9-F1
#
_entry.id   AF-A0A1F6SAM9-F1
#
_cell.length_a   1.000
_cell.length_b   1.000
_cell.length_c   1.000
_cell.angle_alpha   90.00
_cell.angle_beta   90.00
_cell.angle_gamma   90.00
#
_symmetry.space_group_name_H-M   'P 1'
#
loop_
_entity.id
_entity.type
_entity.pdbx_description
1 polymer ?
#
loop_
_entity_poly.entity_id
_entity_poly.type
_entity_poly.pdbx_seq_one_letter_code
_entity_poly.pdbx_strand_id
1 'polypeptide(L)'
;MPRHRIELWTQGFSEIATVTSRLYFDQGGSFINLCSDGDNNCFRNSFKSYLNYVKECDSGSFMGNCWVNNGGIKYLRGVVYGEDWDEGDAGLILSDGAFLDFYDYRASCNKTLVNGVAACGEIYVDVNGFKKPNTLGKDIYLLRMLKSGIAAPSGGIYDNDDCSSSNDGWNCATKVLQEIDY
;
A
#
# COMPACT_ATOMS: atom_id res chain seq x y z
N MET A 1 20.59 4.49 2.36
CA MET A 1 19.65 4.42 1.20
C MET A 1 19.74 5.71 0.36
N PRO A 2 19.43 5.75 -0.95
CA PRO A 2 19.43 7.00 -1.72
C PRO A 2 18.37 7.98 -1.22
N ARG A 3 18.78 9.22 -0.91
CA ARG A 3 17.95 10.30 -0.37
C ARG A 3 16.66 10.55 -1.16
N HIS A 4 16.75 10.49 -2.49
CA HIS A 4 15.59 10.68 -3.37
C HIS A 4 14.43 9.71 -3.10
N ARG A 5 14.71 8.45 -2.71
CA ARG A 5 13.65 7.46 -2.42
C ARG A 5 12.94 7.74 -1.10
N ILE A 6 13.68 8.22 -0.11
CA ILE A 6 13.12 8.67 1.16
C ILE A 6 12.16 9.83 0.88
N GLU A 7 12.57 10.81 0.10
CA GLU A 7 11.74 11.97 -0.25
C GLU A 7 10.44 11.55 -0.96
N LEU A 8 10.51 10.66 -1.96
CA LEU A 8 9.32 10.15 -2.66
C LEU A 8 8.37 9.39 -1.71
N TRP A 9 8.91 8.51 -0.85
CA TRP A 9 8.10 7.77 0.10
C TRP A 9 7.46 8.67 1.15
N THR A 10 8.21 9.61 1.72
CA THR A 10 7.70 10.57 2.71
C THR A 10 6.59 11.42 2.10
N GLN A 11 6.73 11.84 0.85
CA GLN A 11 5.68 12.58 0.13
C GLN A 11 4.43 11.70 -0.09
N GLY A 12 4.60 10.50 -0.66
CA GLY A 12 3.48 9.58 -0.91
C GLY A 12 2.74 9.20 0.37
N PHE A 13 3.46 8.88 1.45
CA PHE A 13 2.87 8.61 2.76
C PHE A 13 2.05 9.81 3.27
N SER A 14 2.60 11.02 3.17
CA SER A 14 1.92 12.23 3.66
C SER A 14 0.64 12.54 2.88
N GLU A 15 0.65 12.33 1.57
CA GLU A 15 -0.54 12.48 0.73
C GLU A 15 -1.62 11.47 1.11
N ILE A 16 -1.26 10.18 1.18
CA ILE A 16 -2.22 9.12 1.54
C ILE A 16 -2.75 9.34 2.96
N ALA A 17 -1.90 9.70 3.94
CA ALA A 17 -2.33 10.03 5.30
C ALA A 17 -3.34 11.18 5.34
N THR A 18 -3.12 12.20 4.52
CA THR A 18 -4.02 13.35 4.41
C THR A 18 -5.36 12.93 3.80
N VAL A 19 -5.35 12.13 2.73
CA VAL A 19 -6.56 11.59 2.10
C VAL A 19 -7.33 10.69 3.06
N THR A 20 -6.65 9.76 3.73
CA THR A 20 -7.26 8.89 4.74
C THR A 20 -7.94 9.71 5.84
N SER A 21 -7.28 10.77 6.33
CA SER A 21 -7.85 11.62 7.38
C SER A 21 -9.13 12.32 6.90
N ARG A 22 -9.15 12.83 5.66
CA ARG A 22 -10.35 13.43 5.07
C ARG A 22 -11.47 12.42 4.91
N LEU A 23 -11.17 11.25 4.32
CA LEU A 23 -12.13 10.17 4.17
C LEU A 23 -12.71 9.75 5.53
N TYR A 24 -11.88 9.64 6.57
CA TYR A 24 -12.33 9.30 7.91
C TYR A 24 -13.38 10.28 8.45
N PHE A 25 -13.17 11.59 8.24
CA PHE A 25 -14.14 12.61 8.64
C PHE A 25 -15.41 12.55 7.80
N ASP A 26 -15.29 12.38 6.48
CA ASP A 26 -16.44 12.31 5.57
C ASP A 26 -17.32 11.07 5.82
N GLN A 27 -16.73 10.00 6.37
CA GLN A 27 -17.42 8.77 6.78
C GLN A 27 -17.93 8.80 8.23
N GLY A 28 -17.89 9.96 8.90
CA GLY A 28 -18.41 10.11 10.27
C GLY A 28 -17.55 9.47 11.36
N GLY A 29 -16.26 9.24 11.10
CA GLY A 29 -15.29 8.79 12.10
C GLY A 29 -15.14 7.27 12.21
N SER A 30 -15.36 6.52 11.13
CA SER A 30 -15.08 5.08 11.06
C SER A 30 -14.94 4.62 9.61
N PHE A 31 -14.11 3.61 9.37
CA PHE A 31 -14.07 2.90 8.08
C PHE A 31 -14.85 1.58 8.08
N ILE A 32 -15.54 1.25 9.17
CA ILE A 32 -16.43 0.07 9.20
C ILE A 32 -17.57 0.28 8.19
N ASN A 33 -17.82 -0.74 7.37
CA ASN A 33 -18.78 -0.74 6.27
C ASN A 33 -18.52 0.35 5.23
N LEU A 34 -17.26 0.79 5.09
CA LEU A 34 -16.85 1.68 3.99
C LEU A 34 -17.22 1.06 2.64
N CYS A 35 -16.95 -0.25 2.49
CA CYS A 35 -17.25 -1.06 1.33
C CYS A 35 -17.79 -2.42 1.74
N SER A 36 -18.37 -3.16 0.78
CA SER A 36 -18.70 -4.58 0.99
C SER A 36 -17.42 -5.41 1.08
N ASP A 37 -17.49 -6.56 1.76
CA ASP A 37 -16.34 -7.46 1.95
C ASP A 37 -15.64 -7.78 0.62
N GLY A 38 -14.35 -7.41 0.50
CA GLY A 38 -13.52 -7.70 -0.67
C GLY A 38 -13.81 -6.83 -1.89
N ASP A 39 -14.57 -5.73 -1.75
CA ASP A 39 -14.84 -4.80 -2.84
C ASP A 39 -13.68 -3.80 -3.02
N ASN A 40 -12.60 -4.29 -3.64
CA ASN A 40 -11.38 -3.51 -3.90
C ASN A 40 -11.65 -2.28 -4.77
N ASN A 41 -12.61 -2.36 -5.70
CA ASN A 41 -13.02 -1.24 -6.55
C ASN A 41 -13.68 -0.13 -5.73
N CYS A 42 -14.63 -0.47 -4.85
CA CYS A 42 -15.21 0.48 -3.90
C CYS A 42 -14.13 1.08 -3.01
N PHE A 43 -13.19 0.25 -2.54
CA PHE A 43 -12.14 0.70 -1.64
C PHE A 43 -11.25 1.76 -2.32
N ARG A 44 -10.71 1.45 -3.51
CA ARG A 44 -10.00 2.42 -4.36
C ARG A 44 -10.84 3.68 -4.63
N ASN A 45 -12.13 3.52 -4.97
CA ASN A 45 -13.01 4.64 -5.29
C ASN A 45 -13.19 5.60 -4.11
N SER A 46 -13.12 5.10 -2.87
CA SER A 46 -13.18 5.93 -1.66
C SER A 46 -11.97 6.86 -1.53
N PHE A 47 -10.82 6.49 -2.09
CA PHE A 47 -9.61 7.32 -2.11
C PHE A 47 -9.51 8.21 -3.34
N LYS A 48 -9.90 7.69 -4.51
CA LYS A 48 -9.64 8.37 -5.80
C LYS A 48 -10.28 9.76 -5.92
N SER A 49 -11.37 10.04 -5.18
CA SER A 49 -12.04 11.35 -5.16
C SER A 49 -11.17 12.47 -4.57
N TYR A 50 -10.13 12.12 -3.80
CA TYR A 50 -9.24 13.08 -3.15
C TYR A 50 -7.82 13.07 -3.72
N LEU A 51 -7.55 12.21 -4.71
CA LEU A 51 -6.23 12.01 -5.31
C LEU A 51 -6.19 12.54 -6.74
N ASN A 52 -5.03 13.03 -7.15
CA ASN A 52 -4.79 13.37 -8.55
C ASN A 52 -4.23 12.15 -9.29
N TYR A 53 -5.10 11.46 -10.05
CA TYR A 53 -4.73 10.27 -10.81
C TYR A 53 -4.92 10.46 -12.32
N VAL A 54 -4.17 9.69 -13.10
CA VAL A 54 -4.19 9.69 -14.58
C VAL A 54 -4.73 8.40 -15.18
N LYS A 55 -4.78 7.32 -14.38
CA LYS A 55 -5.36 6.03 -14.77
C LYS A 55 -5.94 5.33 -13.55
N GLU A 56 -7.05 4.64 -13.76
CA GLU A 56 -7.60 3.68 -12.80
C GLU A 56 -7.77 2.31 -13.47
N CYS A 57 -7.69 1.26 -12.68
CA CYS A 57 -7.88 -0.12 -13.12
C CYS A 57 -8.75 -0.85 -12.11
N ASP A 58 -9.81 -1.48 -12.60
CA ASP A 58 -10.69 -2.30 -11.77
C ASP A 58 -10.08 -3.69 -11.53
N SER A 59 -10.55 -4.36 -10.48
CA SER A 59 -10.33 -5.78 -10.22
C SER A 59 -10.48 -6.62 -11.50
N GLY A 60 -9.53 -7.53 -11.73
CA GLY A 60 -9.41 -8.35 -12.93
C GLY A 60 -8.69 -7.66 -14.11
N SER A 61 -8.36 -6.38 -13.98
CA SER A 61 -7.63 -5.61 -15.02
C SER A 61 -6.41 -4.87 -14.49
N PHE A 62 -6.08 -5.03 -13.21
CA PHE A 62 -5.04 -4.30 -12.50
C PHE A 62 -3.62 -4.59 -12.99
N MET A 63 -3.25 -5.87 -13.04
CA MET A 63 -1.90 -6.32 -13.40
C MET A 63 -1.52 -5.94 -14.83
N GLY A 64 -0.31 -5.41 -15.00
CA GLY A 64 0.19 -4.89 -16.28
C GLY A 64 -0.42 -3.55 -16.74
N ASN A 65 -1.45 -3.05 -16.04
CA ASN A 65 -2.15 -1.82 -16.42
C ASN A 65 -1.94 -0.68 -15.43
N CYS A 66 -2.26 -0.89 -14.15
CA CYS A 66 -2.02 0.05 -13.04
C CYS A 66 -0.97 -0.49 -12.07
N TRP A 67 -0.43 -1.67 -12.38
CA TRP A 67 0.67 -2.29 -11.68
C TRP A 67 1.57 -2.99 -12.67
N VAL A 68 2.72 -3.44 -12.19
CA VAL A 68 3.66 -4.25 -12.99
C VAL A 68 3.02 -5.62 -13.31
N ASN A 69 3.49 -6.32 -14.35
CA ASN A 69 3.01 -7.67 -14.64
C ASN A 69 3.44 -8.68 -13.57
N ASN A 70 2.77 -9.84 -13.49
CA ASN A 70 3.22 -10.98 -12.68
C ASN A 70 4.69 -11.33 -12.99
N GLY A 71 5.45 -11.65 -11.95
CA GLY A 71 6.91 -11.82 -12.02
C GLY A 71 7.71 -10.51 -12.19
N GLY A 72 7.04 -9.36 -12.19
CA GLY A 72 7.65 -8.03 -12.30
C GLY A 72 8.17 -7.45 -10.98
N ILE A 73 7.76 -8.04 -9.85
CA ILE A 73 8.01 -7.61 -8.48
C ILE A 73 9.13 -8.46 -7.86
N LYS A 74 9.92 -7.86 -6.97
CA LYS A 74 10.96 -8.54 -6.20
C LYS A 74 10.79 -8.33 -4.71
N TYR A 75 11.13 -9.35 -3.95
CA TYR A 75 11.45 -9.22 -2.53
C TYR A 75 12.73 -8.39 -2.34
N LEU A 76 12.89 -7.81 -1.15
CA LEU A 76 14.07 -7.02 -0.78
C LEU A 76 15.38 -7.82 -0.95
N ARG A 77 15.36 -9.12 -0.61
CA ARG A 77 16.42 -10.10 -0.86
C ARG A 77 16.72 -10.38 -2.34
N GLY A 78 16.03 -9.74 -3.27
CA GLY A 78 16.31 -9.76 -4.71
C GLY A 78 15.71 -10.93 -5.48
N VAL A 79 14.94 -11.81 -4.81
CA VAL A 79 14.21 -12.90 -5.45
C VAL A 79 12.89 -12.38 -6.01
N VAL A 80 12.53 -12.84 -7.22
CA VAL A 80 11.25 -12.50 -7.85
C VAL A 80 10.11 -13.00 -6.97
N TYR A 81 9.09 -12.17 -6.79
CA TYR A 81 7.84 -12.58 -6.17
C TYR A 81 7.20 -13.66 -7.05
N GLY A 82 7.17 -14.89 -6.56
CA GLY A 82 6.89 -16.09 -7.35
C GLY A 82 5.40 -16.46 -7.43
N GLU A 83 4.56 -15.74 -6.69
CA GLU A 83 3.11 -15.88 -6.73
C GLU A 83 2.53 -14.80 -7.65
N ASP A 84 1.33 -15.03 -8.16
CA ASP A 84 0.58 -14.00 -8.85
C ASP A 84 0.19 -12.94 -7.82
N TRP A 85 0.55 -11.69 -8.08
CA TRP A 85 0.07 -10.56 -7.29
C TRP A 85 -1.42 -10.39 -7.64
N ASP A 86 -2.27 -10.36 -6.62
CA ASP A 86 -3.70 -10.73 -6.73
C ASP A 86 -4.42 -9.98 -7.87
N GLU A 87 -5.02 -10.73 -8.79
CA GLU A 87 -5.86 -10.14 -9.86
C GLU A 87 -7.12 -9.47 -9.29
N GLY A 88 -7.50 -9.76 -8.04
CA GLY A 88 -8.60 -9.14 -7.35
C GLY A 88 -8.37 -7.66 -7.03
N ASP A 89 -7.14 -7.18 -7.02
CA ASP A 89 -6.79 -5.83 -6.57
C ASP A 89 -7.30 -4.74 -7.52
N ALA A 90 -7.49 -3.54 -7.00
CA ALA A 90 -7.86 -2.35 -7.77
C ALA A 90 -6.76 -1.29 -7.65
N GLY A 91 -6.48 -0.57 -8.74
CA GLY A 91 -5.31 0.31 -8.79
C GLY A 91 -5.54 1.71 -9.33
N LEU A 92 -4.63 2.60 -8.97
CA LEU A 92 -4.49 3.96 -9.52
C LEU A 92 -3.05 4.20 -9.98
N ILE A 93 -2.90 4.95 -11.08
CA ILE A 93 -1.66 5.64 -11.40
C ILE A 93 -1.86 7.11 -11.07
N LEU A 94 -1.07 7.62 -10.13
CA LEU A 94 -1.08 9.03 -9.73
C LEU A 94 -0.41 9.91 -10.79
N SER A 95 -0.74 11.19 -10.77
CA SER A 95 -0.21 12.18 -11.70
C SER A 95 1.31 12.42 -11.61
N ASP A 96 1.91 12.07 -10.47
CA ASP A 96 3.36 12.08 -10.26
C ASP A 96 4.05 10.79 -10.75
N GLY A 97 3.27 9.80 -11.17
CA GLY A 97 3.72 8.50 -11.67
C GLY A 97 3.79 7.40 -10.62
N ALA A 98 3.46 7.68 -9.36
CA ALA A 98 3.36 6.65 -8.33
C ALA A 98 2.14 5.74 -8.59
N PHE A 99 2.24 4.47 -8.23
CA PHE A 99 1.14 3.52 -8.32
C PHE A 99 0.59 3.23 -6.95
N LEU A 100 -0.73 3.13 -6.87
CA LEU A 100 -1.44 2.67 -5.69
C LEU A 100 -2.19 1.39 -6.02
N ASP A 101 -2.08 0.45 -5.10
CA ASP A 101 -2.74 -0.84 -5.10
C ASP A 101 -3.63 -0.93 -3.85
N PHE A 102 -4.89 -1.29 -4.02
CA PHE A 102 -5.89 -1.34 -2.97
C PHE A 102 -6.46 -2.74 -2.79
N TYR A 103 -6.32 -3.24 -1.57
CA TYR A 103 -6.87 -4.53 -1.14
C TYR A 103 -7.74 -4.35 0.11
N ASP A 104 -9.05 -4.54 -0.04
CA ASP A 104 -10.02 -4.59 1.05
C ASP A 104 -10.02 -5.99 1.66
N TYR A 105 -9.88 -6.06 3.00
CA TYR A 105 -10.06 -7.34 3.68
C TYR A 105 -11.54 -7.65 3.88
N ARG A 106 -12.23 -6.74 4.61
CA ARG A 106 -13.60 -6.92 5.13
C ARG A 106 -14.19 -5.58 5.54
N ALA A 107 -15.49 -5.41 5.27
CA ALA A 107 -16.35 -4.33 5.74
C ALA A 107 -16.28 -4.12 7.25
N SER A 108 -16.19 -5.21 8.02
CA SER A 108 -16.15 -5.14 9.50
C SER A 108 -14.81 -4.67 10.09
N CYS A 109 -13.78 -4.49 9.27
CA CYS A 109 -12.43 -4.11 9.70
C CYS A 109 -11.90 -4.94 10.87
N ASN A 110 -12.09 -6.26 10.84
CA ASN A 110 -11.74 -7.16 11.93
C ASN A 110 -10.65 -8.18 11.57
N LYS A 111 -9.91 -7.96 10.48
CA LYS A 111 -8.72 -8.75 10.19
C LYS A 111 -7.70 -8.46 11.29
N THR A 112 -7.36 -9.49 12.06
CA THR A 112 -6.41 -9.39 13.16
C THR A 112 -4.98 -9.47 12.64
N LEU A 113 -4.21 -8.39 12.85
CA LEU A 113 -2.76 -8.32 12.60
C LEU A 113 -1.97 -8.91 13.78
N VAL A 114 -0.63 -8.96 13.68
CA VAL A 114 0.26 -9.68 14.61
C VAL A 114 0.02 -9.35 16.10
N ASN A 115 -0.35 -8.12 16.44
CA ASN A 115 -0.61 -7.70 17.82
C ASN A 115 -2.08 -7.50 18.19
N GLY A 116 -3.00 -8.17 17.50
CA GLY A 116 -4.43 -7.99 17.80
C GLY A 116 -5.02 -6.70 17.22
N VAL A 117 -4.23 -5.91 16.49
CA VAL A 117 -4.69 -4.70 15.82
C VAL A 117 -5.63 -5.10 14.68
N ALA A 118 -6.79 -4.46 14.63
CA ALA A 118 -7.80 -4.74 13.62
C ALA A 118 -7.60 -3.84 12.38
N ALA A 119 -7.53 -4.46 11.21
CA ALA A 119 -7.35 -3.79 9.92
C ALA A 119 -8.57 -3.98 9.00
N CYS A 120 -8.79 -2.96 8.16
CA CYS A 120 -9.78 -2.90 7.09
C CYS A 120 -9.22 -3.41 5.76
N GLY A 121 -7.93 -3.18 5.51
CA GLY A 121 -7.29 -3.52 4.23
C GLY A 121 -5.83 -3.12 4.18
N GLU A 122 -5.29 -3.15 2.96
CA GLU A 122 -3.92 -2.79 2.62
C GLU A 122 -3.92 -1.76 1.48
N ILE A 123 -2.89 -0.91 1.48
CA ILE A 123 -2.55 -0.09 0.32
C ILE A 123 -1.06 -0.32 0.04
N TYR A 124 -0.73 -0.83 -1.15
CA TYR A 124 0.67 -0.80 -1.62
C TYR A 124 0.91 0.45 -2.45
N VAL A 125 2.09 1.01 -2.27
CA VAL A 125 2.53 2.24 -2.91
C VAL A 125 3.84 1.96 -3.62
N ASP A 126 3.83 1.97 -4.95
CA ASP A 126 5.05 2.00 -5.74
C ASP A 126 5.38 3.45 -6.07
N VAL A 127 6.40 4.00 -5.41
CA VAL A 127 6.78 5.41 -5.57
C VAL A 127 7.51 5.70 -6.89
N ASN A 128 7.80 4.66 -7.69
CA ASN A 128 8.57 4.77 -8.93
C ASN A 128 7.81 4.19 -10.16
N GLY A 129 6.64 3.58 -9.93
CA GLY A 129 5.75 3.05 -10.96
C GLY A 129 6.42 1.95 -11.78
N PHE A 130 6.29 1.98 -13.12
CA PHE A 130 6.92 0.95 -13.98
C PHE A 130 8.46 0.98 -13.98
N LYS A 131 9.10 2.00 -13.39
CA LYS A 131 10.56 2.11 -13.35
C LYS A 131 11.11 1.17 -12.29
N LYS A 132 12.05 0.31 -12.70
CA LYS A 132 12.83 -0.56 -11.82
C LYS A 132 13.39 0.20 -10.59
N PRO A 133 13.57 -0.46 -9.44
CA PRO A 133 13.65 -1.92 -9.28
C PRO A 133 12.34 -2.72 -9.09
N ASN A 134 11.21 -2.11 -8.76
CA ASN A 134 9.94 -2.79 -8.41
C ASN A 134 10.15 -3.80 -7.28
N THR A 135 10.64 -3.33 -6.15
CA THR A 135 11.13 -4.12 -5.03
C THR A 135 10.50 -3.67 -3.72
N LEU A 136 9.95 -4.64 -2.99
CA LEU A 136 9.44 -4.45 -1.64
C LEU A 136 10.51 -3.83 -0.73
N GLY A 137 10.10 -2.81 0.02
CA GLY A 137 10.99 -2.08 0.91
C GLY A 137 12.09 -1.32 0.18
N LYS A 138 11.95 -0.99 -1.11
CA LYS A 138 12.87 -0.06 -1.80
C LYS A 138 12.14 1.03 -2.54
N ASP A 139 11.09 0.65 -3.26
CA ASP A 139 10.20 1.53 -4.01
C ASP A 139 8.74 1.09 -3.88
N ILE A 140 8.47 -0.16 -3.48
CA ILE A 140 7.14 -0.64 -3.10
C ILE A 140 7.03 -0.68 -1.57
N TYR A 141 6.03 0.01 -1.02
CA TYR A 141 5.78 0.11 0.41
C TYR A 141 4.34 -0.21 0.76
N LEU A 142 4.16 -0.94 1.85
CA LEU A 142 2.85 -1.33 2.37
C LEU A 142 2.34 -0.31 3.39
N LEU A 143 1.04 -0.07 3.37
CA LEU A 143 0.27 0.62 4.41
C LEU A 143 -0.87 -0.28 4.88
N ARG A 144 -1.09 -0.33 6.19
CA ARG A 144 -2.26 -0.95 6.80
C ARG A 144 -3.36 0.09 6.94
N MET A 145 -4.53 -0.21 6.42
CA MET A 145 -5.74 0.55 6.70
C MET A 145 -6.34 0.05 8.00
N LEU A 146 -6.33 0.90 9.03
CA LEU A 146 -6.89 0.65 10.35
C LEU A 146 -8.30 1.24 10.43
N LYS A 147 -9.07 0.93 11.48
CA LYS A 147 -10.43 1.49 11.67
C LYS A 147 -10.51 3.02 11.69
N SER A 148 -9.41 3.68 12.04
CA SER A 148 -9.37 5.14 12.28
C SER A 148 -8.18 5.85 11.61
N GLY A 149 -7.52 5.21 10.65
CA GLY A 149 -6.40 5.82 9.94
C GLY A 149 -5.59 4.81 9.13
N ILE A 150 -4.38 5.22 8.75
CA ILE A 150 -3.36 4.33 8.19
C ILE A 150 -2.21 4.14 9.16
N ALA A 151 -1.51 3.04 9.00
CA ALA A 151 -0.19 2.85 9.57
C ALA A 151 0.79 2.30 8.52
N ALA A 152 1.98 2.89 8.46
CA ALA A 152 3.12 2.20 7.88
C ALA A 152 3.49 1.05 8.83
N PRO A 153 3.60 -0.20 8.36
CA PRO A 153 4.04 -1.29 9.21
C PRO A 153 5.41 -0.97 9.80
N SER A 154 5.52 -1.12 11.12
CA SER A 154 6.77 -1.20 11.84
C SER A 154 6.85 -2.60 12.44
N GLY A 155 7.99 -3.26 12.27
CA GLY A 155 8.24 -4.57 12.86
C GLY A 155 7.85 -4.62 14.34
N GLY A 156 7.05 -5.61 14.71
CA GLY A 156 6.58 -5.85 16.07
C GLY A 156 5.34 -5.06 16.51
N ILE A 157 4.73 -4.21 15.68
CA ILE A 157 3.44 -3.53 15.99
C ILE A 157 2.31 -4.01 15.09
N TYR A 158 2.52 -3.96 13.78
CA TYR A 158 1.53 -4.38 12.79
C TYR A 158 1.91 -5.73 12.17
N ASP A 159 3.21 -6.00 12.03
CA ASP A 159 3.75 -7.18 11.34
C ASP A 159 5.13 -7.56 11.89
N ASN A 160 5.71 -8.71 11.54
CA ASN A 160 7.08 -9.10 11.95
C ASN A 160 8.14 -8.20 11.28
N ASP A 161 9.25 -7.85 11.97
CA ASP A 161 10.34 -7.13 11.30
C ASP A 161 11.02 -8.03 10.27
N ASP A 162 10.79 -7.74 8.99
CA ASP A 162 11.43 -8.39 7.85
C ASP A 162 12.22 -7.37 7.00
N CYS A 163 12.49 -6.19 7.56
CA CYS A 163 13.17 -5.15 6.85
C CYS A 163 14.70 -5.27 6.99
N SER A 164 15.27 -6.18 6.20
CA SER A 164 16.71 -6.37 6.00
C SER A 164 17.00 -6.93 4.62
N SER A 165 18.23 -6.75 4.13
CA SER A 165 18.65 -7.25 2.81
C SER A 165 18.53 -8.77 2.62
N SER A 166 18.35 -9.56 3.69
CA SER A 166 18.18 -11.02 3.62
C SER A 166 16.72 -11.47 3.59
N ASN A 167 15.77 -10.55 3.78
CA ASN A 167 14.35 -10.83 4.00
C ASN A 167 13.47 -10.24 2.87
N ASP A 168 12.16 -10.29 3.05
CA ASP A 168 11.20 -9.98 1.99
C ASP A 168 10.90 -8.48 1.84
N GLY A 169 10.94 -7.71 2.94
CA GLY A 169 10.87 -6.25 2.94
C GLY A 169 9.46 -5.66 3.04
N TRP A 170 8.46 -6.44 3.45
CA TRP A 170 7.08 -5.99 3.62
C TRP A 170 6.97 -4.83 4.61
N ASN A 171 7.79 -4.85 5.67
CA ASN A 171 7.64 -3.96 6.83
C ASN A 171 8.73 -2.90 6.92
N CYS A 172 9.26 -2.50 5.75
CA CYS A 172 10.29 -1.47 5.65
C CYS A 172 9.77 -0.04 5.69
N ALA A 173 8.49 0.17 5.43
CA ALA A 173 7.87 1.48 5.29
C ALA A 173 8.21 2.44 6.45
N THR A 174 8.15 1.96 7.70
CA THR A 174 8.49 2.78 8.88
C THR A 174 9.98 3.12 8.96
N LYS A 175 10.88 2.16 8.66
CA LYS A 175 12.33 2.42 8.70
C LYS A 175 12.73 3.50 7.69
N VAL A 176 12.10 3.53 6.51
CA VAL A 176 12.33 4.59 5.52
C VAL A 176 11.87 5.96 6.01
N LEU A 177 10.69 6.06 6.62
CA LEU A 177 10.19 7.32 7.21
C LEU A 177 11.08 7.84 8.34
N GLN A 178 11.75 6.94 9.06
CA GLN A 178 12.67 7.26 10.15
C GLN A 178 14.12 7.47 9.67
N GLU A 179 14.37 7.38 8.36
CA GLU A 179 15.71 7.45 7.77
C GLU A 179 16.69 6.41 8.35
N ILE A 180 16.17 5.25 8.75
CA ILE A 180 16.96 4.13 9.26
C ILE A 180 17.39 3.24 8.10
N ASP A 181 18.69 2.97 7.99
CA ASP A 181 19.26 2.06 6.99
C ASP A 181 19.00 0.58 7.31
N TYR A 182 18.93 -0.25 6.26
CA TYR A 182 18.72 -1.70 6.31
C TYR A 182 19.17 -2.41 5.02
#